data_AF-A0A3C1ZT56-F1
#
_entry.id   AF-A0A3C1ZT56-F1
#
_cell.length_a   1.000
_cell.length_b   1.000
_cell.length_c   1.000
_cell.angle_alpha   90.00
_cell.angle_beta   90.00
_cell.angle_gamma   90.00
#
_symmetry.space_group_name_H-M   'P 1'
#
loop_
_entity.id
_entity.type
_entity.pdbx_description
1 polymer ?
#
loop_
_entity_poly.entity_id
_entity_poly.type
_entity_poly.pdbx_seq_one_letter_code
_entity_poly.pdbx_strand_id
1 'polypeptide(L)'
;MDSEANIVVLCGSDANYEAFGASFAELFSKKNKDKLLVLAGCPQACIDSLSKAGFEFFISAQINAVEMLRTIQKRLNIING
;
A
#
# COMPACT_ATOMS: atom_id res chain seq x y z
N MET A 1 -10.15 14.13 0.84
CA MET A 1 -9.09 13.35 0.15
C MET A 1 -9.19 13.78 -1.31
N ASP A 2 -8.74 15.01 -1.59
CA ASP A 2 -8.99 15.70 -2.85
C ASP A 2 -7.78 15.61 -3.81
N SER A 3 -6.80 14.78 -3.45
CA SER A 3 -5.64 14.54 -4.30
C SER A 3 -6.03 13.58 -5.43
N GLU A 4 -5.63 13.94 -6.65
CA GLU A 4 -5.73 13.12 -7.86
C GLU A 4 -4.67 12.01 -7.93
N ALA A 5 -3.85 11.85 -6.89
CA ALA A 5 -2.82 10.82 -6.84
C ALA A 5 -3.40 9.40 -7.02
N ASN A 6 -2.77 8.62 -7.91
CA ASN A 6 -3.11 7.21 -8.14
C ASN A 6 -2.58 6.27 -7.05
N ILE A 7 -1.62 6.73 -6.24
CA ILE A 7 -0.99 5.95 -5.17
C ILE A 7 -1.19 6.69 -3.85
N VAL A 8 -1.61 5.96 -2.81
CA VAL A 8 -1.64 6.44 -1.44
C VAL A 8 -0.74 5.54 -0.58
N VAL A 9 0.18 6.17 0.14
CA VAL A 9 1.10 5.46 1.04
C VAL A 9 0.70 5.77 2.48
N LEU A 10 0.44 4.72 3.27
CA LEU A 10 0.27 4.86 4.72
C LEU A 10 1.64 4.75 5.38
N CYS A 11 2.03 5.82 6.07
CA CYS A 11 3.27 5.91 6.84
C CYS A 11 2.97 6.08 8.33
N GLY A 12 3.63 5.31 9.17
CA GLY A 12 3.44 5.26 10.61
C GLY A 12 4.38 4.23 11.25
N SER A 13 4.02 3.80 12.45
CA SER A 13 4.70 2.72 13.18
C SER A 13 3.91 1.41 13.09
N ASP A 14 4.55 0.29 13.43
CA ASP A 14 3.89 -1.02 13.46
C ASP A 14 2.66 -1.04 14.38
N ALA A 15 2.77 -0.39 15.56
CA ALA A 15 1.66 -0.26 16.50
C ALA A 15 0.44 0.46 15.88
N ASN A 16 0.65 1.45 15.01
CA ASN A 16 -0.43 2.14 14.31
C ASN A 16 -1.09 1.20 13.28
N TYR A 17 -0.29 0.39 12.58
CA TYR A 17 -0.79 -0.55 11.58
C TYR A 17 -1.60 -1.68 12.21
N GLU A 18 -1.17 -2.19 13.36
CA GLU A 18 -1.91 -3.18 14.14
C GLU A 18 -3.22 -2.62 14.70
N ALA A 19 -3.22 -1.36 15.16
CA ALA A 19 -4.39 -0.74 15.76
C ALA A 19 -5.48 -0.38 14.74
N PHE A 20 -5.11 0.15 13.57
CA PHE A 20 -6.10 0.69 12.62
C PHE A 20 -5.80 0.48 11.14
N GLY A 21 -4.72 -0.22 10.78
CA GLY A 21 -4.31 -0.40 9.38
C GLY A 21 -5.36 -1.12 8.54
N ALA A 22 -5.90 -2.25 9.04
CA ALA A 22 -6.93 -3.01 8.32
C ALA A 22 -8.21 -2.18 8.11
N SER A 23 -8.72 -1.55 9.17
CA SER A 23 -9.92 -0.70 9.09
C SER A 23 -9.72 0.49 8.14
N PHE A 24 -8.50 1.07 8.10
CA PHE A 24 -8.17 2.11 7.14
C PHE A 24 -8.27 1.59 5.70
N ALA A 25 -7.68 0.42 5.40
CA ALA A 25 -7.71 -0.15 4.06
C ALA A 25 -9.13 -0.51 3.59
N GLU A 26 -9.97 -1.04 4.50
CA GLU A 26 -11.38 -1.33 4.20
C GLU A 26 -12.19 -0.07 3.90
N LEU A 27 -11.96 1.02 4.65
CA LEU A 27 -12.61 2.30 4.40
C LEU A 27 -12.09 2.96 3.13
N PHE A 28 -10.79 2.81 2.86
CA PHE A 28 -10.14 3.33 1.66
C PHE A 28 -10.68 2.67 0.39
N SER A 29 -10.75 1.33 0.36
CA SER A 29 -11.21 0.57 -0.80
C SER A 29 -12.67 0.84 -1.17
N LYS A 30 -13.52 1.15 -0.18
CA LYS A 30 -14.91 1.57 -0.42
C LYS A 30 -15.02 2.91 -1.16
N LYS A 31 -14.05 3.82 -0.96
CA LYS A 31 -14.07 5.19 -1.51
C LYS A 31 -13.15 5.39 -2.72
N ASN A 32 -12.11 4.58 -2.86
CA ASN A 32 -11.02 4.79 -3.82
C ASN A 32 -10.63 3.48 -4.52
N LYS A 33 -11.58 2.85 -5.23
CA LYS A 33 -11.37 1.54 -5.87
C LYS A 33 -10.26 1.54 -6.93
N ASP A 34 -10.01 2.70 -7.54
CA ASP A 34 -9.04 2.86 -8.63
C ASP A 34 -7.68 3.37 -8.15
N LYS A 35 -7.51 3.59 -6.84
CA LYS A 35 -6.24 4.05 -6.27
C LYS A 35 -5.52 2.89 -5.59
N LEU A 36 -4.21 2.89 -5.77
CA LEU A 36 -3.35 1.87 -5.21
C LEU A 36 -2.95 2.23 -3.78
N LEU A 37 -3.14 1.30 -2.84
CA LEU A 37 -2.80 1.47 -1.44
C LEU A 37 -1.51 0.73 -1.08
N VAL A 38 -0.55 1.47 -0.49
CA VAL A 38 0.78 0.98 -0.13
C VAL A 38 1.04 1.21 1.35
N LEU A 39 1.73 0.29 1.99
CA LEU A 39 2.25 0.46 3.35
C LEU A 39 3.75 0.75 3.31
N ALA A 40 4.19 1.80 4.03
CA ALA A 40 5.59 2.02 4.31
C ALA A 40 6.01 1.21 5.55
N GLY A 41 6.66 0.07 5.32
CA GLY A 41 7.02 -0.90 6.33
C GLY A 41 6.53 -2.31 6.01
N CYS A 42 6.99 -3.27 6.79
CA CYS A 42 6.61 -4.68 6.68
C CYS A 42 6.37 -5.24 8.08
N PRO A 43 5.21 -4.91 8.71
CA PRO A 43 4.86 -5.41 10.04
C PRO A 43 4.58 -6.91 9.94
N GLN A 44 5.56 -7.74 10.29
CA GLN A 44 5.48 -9.19 10.09
C GLN A 44 4.30 -9.82 10.84
N ALA A 45 3.88 -9.23 11.96
CA ALA A 45 2.77 -9.71 12.79
C ALA A 45 1.38 -9.54 12.12
N CYS A 46 1.22 -8.56 11.22
CA CYS A 46 -0.10 -8.20 10.69
C CYS A 46 -0.15 -8.11 9.15
N ILE A 47 0.95 -8.42 8.45
CA ILE A 47 1.06 -8.29 6.99
C ILE A 47 -0.05 -9.02 6.22
N ASP A 48 -0.43 -10.23 6.65
CA ASP A 48 -1.46 -11.02 5.98
C ASP A 48 -2.86 -10.39 6.13
N SER A 49 -3.14 -9.84 7.31
CA SER A 49 -4.39 -9.11 7.58
C SER A 49 -4.46 -7.82 6.76
N LEU A 50 -3.36 -7.06 6.71
CA LEU A 50 -3.28 -5.83 5.93
C LEU A 50 -3.42 -6.08 4.42
N SER A 51 -2.77 -7.14 3.92
CA SER A 51 -2.89 -7.55 2.51
C SER A 51 -4.35 -7.89 2.16
N LYS A 52 -5.02 -8.71 3.00
CA LYS A 52 -6.44 -9.04 2.84
C LYS A 52 -7.38 -7.83 2.93
N ALA A 53 -7.01 -6.83 3.73
CA ALA A 53 -7.80 -5.61 3.88
C ALA A 53 -7.68 -4.65 2.70
N GLY A 54 -6.66 -4.82 1.84
CA GLY A 54 -6.52 -4.07 0.59
C GLY A 54 -5.18 -3.36 0.37
N PHE A 55 -4.16 -3.61 1.19
CA PHE A 55 -2.81 -3.14 0.89
C PHE A 55 -2.19 -4.01 -0.21
N GLU A 56 -1.83 -3.41 -1.36
CA GLU A 56 -1.23 -4.13 -2.48
C GLU A 56 0.28 -4.31 -2.31
N PHE A 57 0.95 -3.35 -1.68
CA PHE A 57 2.40 -3.28 -1.62
C PHE A 57 2.93 -2.88 -0.24
N PHE A 58 4.08 -3.45 0.13
CA PHE A 58 4.78 -3.20 1.39
C PHE A 58 6.22 -2.78 1.09
N ILE A 59 6.57 -1.55 1.42
CA ILE A 59 7.90 -0.99 1.11
C ILE A 59 8.75 -1.04 2.39
N SER A 60 9.66 -2.01 2.46
CA SER A 60 10.63 -2.14 3.56
C SER A 60 11.98 -1.50 3.21
N ALA A 61 12.82 -1.22 4.21
CA ALA A 61 14.13 -0.60 3.98
C ALA A 61 15.11 -1.45 3.16
N GLN A 62 14.89 -2.77 3.09
CA GLN A 62 15.76 -3.71 2.36
C GLN A 62 15.24 -4.03 0.94
N ILE A 63 14.15 -3.39 0.49
CA ILE A 63 13.56 -3.68 -0.81
C ILE A 63 14.42 -3.14 -1.96
N ASN A 64 14.44 -3.86 -3.09
CA ASN A 64 15.01 -3.32 -4.31
C ASN A 64 14.08 -2.24 -4.88
N ALA A 65 14.46 -0.97 -4.68
CA ALA A 65 13.64 0.17 -5.09
C ALA A 65 13.37 0.20 -6.60
N VAL A 66 14.33 -0.19 -7.44
CA VAL A 66 14.18 -0.17 -8.90
C VAL A 66 13.15 -1.21 -9.34
N GLU A 67 13.24 -2.43 -8.79
CA GLU A 67 12.27 -3.48 -9.07
C GLU A 67 10.87 -3.07 -8.60
N MET A 68 10.77 -2.55 -7.38
CA MET A 68 9.50 -2.12 -6.80
C MET A 68 8.82 -1.02 -7.62
N LEU A 69 9.58 0.00 -8.01
CA LEU A 69 9.06 1.09 -8.84
C LEU A 69 8.63 0.58 -10.22
N ARG A 70 9.34 -0.38 -10.82
CA ARG A 70 8.93 -1.00 -12.09
C ARG A 70 7.62 -1.77 -11.93
N THR A 71 7.48 -2.54 -10.85
CA THR A 71 6.25 -3.29 -10.55
C THR A 71 5.06 -2.35 -10.37
N ILE A 72 5.22 -1.27 -9.60
CA ILE A 72 4.18 -0.24 -9.43
C ILE A 72 3.84 0.43 -10.77
N GLN A 73 4.84 0.80 -11.57
CA GLN A 73 4.60 1.44 -12.87
C GLN A 73 3.87 0.52 -13.85
N LYS A 74 4.19 -0.78 -13.87
CA LYS A 74 3.45 -1.80 -14.64
C LYS A 74 2.02 -1.95 -14.13
N ARG A 75 1.83 -2.00 -12.80
CA ARG A 75 0.51 -2.10 -12.17
C ARG A 75 -0.39 -0.90 -12.53
N LEU A 76 0.19 0.28 -12.69
CA LEU A 76 -0.48 1.51 -13.12
C LEU A 76 -0.51 1.70 -14.65
N ASN A 77 -0.01 0.73 -15.44
CA ASN A 77 0.08 0.81 -16.90
C ASN A 77 0.87 2.02 -17.44
N ILE A 78 1.83 2.53 -16.67
CA ILE A 78 2.71 3.64 -17.09
C ILE A 78 3.76 3.13 -18.09
N ILE A 79 4.23 1.90 -17.87
CA ILE A 79 5.19 1.22 -18.75
C ILE A 79 4.61 -0.13 -19.16
N ASN A 80 4.78 -0.48 -20.44
CA ASN A 80 4.47 -1.81 -20.94
C ASN A 80 5.64 -2.74 -20.63
N GLY A 81 5.33 -3.95 -20.16
CA GLY A 81 6.31 -4.99 -19.83
C GLY A 81 6.76 -5.77 -21.05
#